data_AF-A0A5Q2RMZ3-F1
#
_entry.id   AF-A0A5Q2RMZ3-F1
#
_cell.length_a   1.000
_cell.length_b   1.000
_cell.length_c   1.000
_cell.angle_alpha   90.00
_cell.angle_beta   90.00
_cell.angle_gamma   90.00
#
_symmetry.space_group_name_H-M   'P 1'
#
loop_
_entity.id
_entity.type
_entity.pdbx_description
1 polymer ?
#
loop_
_entity_poly.entity_id
_entity_poly.type
_entity_poly.pdbx_seq_one_letter_code
_entity_poly.pdbx_strand_id
1 'polypeptide(L)'
;MSDLSPATTDRSPAPASLPGRIRDTGLGWVRSLAGSTKALPTATVGAVGDRLDQLVDRVVRHPSPVRTSEELAEALTALRENKNGAASAASFLASTSLASRTLRIGTKKMPLIAAATGAASALAVFATGFRELRMIASHLVHRAHAAGVVVDPGALRSVALQVYLRPGETPRLDEAPSLLTARLATRWSRTAAAEALPLVPDNLGRPKVAQWVTAASTVDPRVLASRPKA
;
A
#
# COMPACT_ATOMS: atom_id res chain seq x y z
N MET A 1 -43.45 -45.52 62.21
CA MET A 1 -44.51 -44.49 62.26
C MET A 1 -43.87 -43.19 61.82
N SER A 2 -44.36 -42.62 60.72
CA SER A 2 -44.20 -41.20 60.31
C SER A 2 -42.75 -40.75 59.98
N ASP A 3 -42.43 -40.06 58.90
CA ASP A 3 -43.21 -39.18 58.03
C ASP A 3 -42.67 -39.15 56.60
N LEU A 4 -43.61 -38.86 55.69
CA LEU A 4 -43.43 -38.61 54.27
C LEU A 4 -43.20 -37.11 54.01
N SER A 5 -42.33 -36.82 53.03
CA SER A 5 -42.28 -35.60 52.17
C SER A 5 -41.79 -34.26 52.74
N PRO A 6 -41.39 -33.27 51.90
CA PRO A 6 -41.07 -33.32 50.46
C PRO A 6 -39.72 -32.65 50.09
N ALA A 7 -39.36 -32.79 48.80
CA ALA A 7 -38.18 -32.24 48.15
C ALA A 7 -38.04 -30.71 48.24
N THR A 8 -36.87 -30.24 48.67
CA THR A 8 -36.44 -28.85 48.53
C THR A 8 -35.93 -28.63 47.12
N THR A 9 -36.56 -27.69 46.44
CA THR A 9 -36.26 -27.20 45.09
C THR A 9 -34.85 -26.60 45.04
N ASP A 10 -34.00 -27.14 44.17
CA ASP A 10 -32.72 -26.55 43.77
C ASP A 10 -32.98 -25.26 42.98
N ARG A 11 -32.77 -24.09 43.61
CA ARG A 11 -32.75 -22.79 42.94
C ARG A 11 -31.36 -22.56 42.35
N SER A 12 -31.19 -23.01 41.11
CA SER A 12 -30.14 -22.50 40.24
C SER A 12 -30.47 -21.03 39.86
N PRO A 13 -29.58 -20.06 40.06
CA PRO A 13 -29.82 -18.69 39.61
C PRO A 13 -29.76 -18.62 38.08
N ALA A 14 -30.85 -18.16 37.48
CA ALA A 14 -30.96 -17.89 36.06
C ALA A 14 -29.81 -16.97 35.58
N PRO A 15 -29.18 -17.25 34.42
CA PRO A 15 -28.26 -16.30 33.82
C PRO A 15 -29.04 -15.04 33.44
N ALA A 16 -28.60 -13.91 33.99
CA ALA A 16 -29.10 -12.59 33.66
C ALA A 16 -29.11 -12.40 32.14
N SER A 17 -30.31 -12.19 31.59
CA SER A 17 -30.51 -11.75 30.22
C SER A 17 -29.88 -10.37 30.04
N LEU A 18 -28.68 -10.34 29.46
CA LEU A 18 -28.04 -9.10 29.05
C LEU A 18 -28.90 -8.41 27.98
N PRO A 19 -29.21 -7.11 28.13
CA PRO A 19 -30.05 -6.38 27.19
C PRO A 19 -29.40 -6.36 25.81
N GLY A 20 -30.15 -6.84 24.82
CA GLY A 20 -29.80 -6.81 23.41
C GLY A 20 -29.65 -5.38 22.91
N ARG A 21 -28.44 -4.85 22.94
CA ARG A 21 -28.09 -3.60 22.22
C ARG A 21 -26.60 -3.45 21.98
N ILE A 22 -25.95 -4.47 21.41
CA ILE A 22 -24.62 -4.31 20.79
C ILE A 22 -24.58 -5.19 19.55
N ARG A 23 -25.13 -4.73 18.42
CA ARG A 23 -24.87 -5.41 17.14
C ARG A 23 -24.55 -4.54 15.92
N ASP A 24 -24.73 -3.21 15.95
CA ASP A 24 -24.57 -2.42 14.71
C ASP A 24 -23.51 -1.29 14.72
N THR A 25 -22.78 -1.05 15.80
CA THR A 25 -21.82 0.08 15.86
C THR A 25 -20.37 -0.26 15.45
N GLY A 26 -20.04 -1.53 15.20
CA GLY A 26 -18.66 -1.97 15.00
C GLY A 26 -18.06 -1.76 13.61
N LEU A 27 -18.89 -1.67 12.56
CA LEU A 27 -18.45 -1.75 11.15
C LEU A 27 -18.81 -0.51 10.30
N GLY A 28 -19.59 0.44 10.83
CA GLY A 28 -19.98 1.64 10.09
C GLY A 28 -18.82 2.60 9.79
N TRP A 29 -17.79 2.63 10.64
CA TRP A 29 -16.60 3.46 10.44
C TRP A 29 -15.66 2.86 9.37
N VAL A 30 -15.56 1.53 9.32
CA VAL A 30 -14.85 0.77 8.27
C VAL A 30 -15.44 1.07 6.90
N ARG A 31 -16.78 1.01 6.78
CA ARG A 31 -17.49 1.39 5.55
C ARG A 31 -17.35 2.88 5.21
N SER A 32 -17.27 3.75 6.21
CA SER A 32 -17.02 5.19 6.00
C SER A 32 -15.60 5.50 5.51
N LEU A 33 -14.59 4.71 5.90
CA LEU A 33 -13.23 4.83 5.38
C LEU A 33 -13.12 4.25 3.97
N ALA A 34 -13.78 3.11 3.72
CA ALA A 34 -13.86 2.51 2.38
C ALA A 34 -14.68 3.37 1.39
N GLY A 35 -15.69 4.10 1.87
CA GLY A 35 -16.56 4.96 1.06
C GLY A 35 -16.10 6.41 0.93
N SER A 36 -15.11 6.86 1.71
CA SER A 36 -14.55 8.21 1.57
C SER A 36 -13.47 8.22 0.47
N THR A 37 -13.92 8.08 -0.78
CA THR A 37 -13.12 8.29 -2.00
C THR A 37 -12.84 9.76 -2.29
N LYS A 38 -13.15 10.67 -1.34
CA LYS A 38 -12.84 12.09 -1.46
C LYS A 38 -11.34 12.25 -1.66
N ALA A 39 -11.00 13.08 -2.65
CA ALA A 39 -9.66 13.37 -3.14
C ALA A 39 -8.59 13.25 -2.06
N LEU A 40 -7.50 12.54 -2.39
CA LEU A 40 -6.34 12.49 -1.50
C LEU A 40 -5.96 13.90 -1.06
N PRO A 41 -5.56 14.10 0.20
CA PRO A 41 -5.00 15.37 0.63
C PRO A 41 -3.88 15.77 -0.34
N THR A 42 -3.90 17.02 -0.81
CA THR A 42 -2.85 17.57 -1.68
C THR A 42 -1.45 17.39 -1.07
N ALA A 43 -1.35 17.44 0.26
CA ALA A 43 -0.13 17.15 1.01
C ALA A 43 0.41 15.71 0.78
N THR A 44 -0.45 14.70 0.64
CA THR A 44 -0.03 13.33 0.35
C THR A 44 0.53 13.22 -1.05
N VAL A 45 -0.13 13.85 -2.04
CA VAL A 45 0.36 13.86 -3.43
C VAL A 45 1.70 14.61 -3.53
N GLY A 46 1.83 15.74 -2.84
CA GLY A 46 3.09 16.50 -2.75
C GLY A 46 4.22 15.68 -2.14
N ALA A 47 4.00 15.07 -0.97
CA ALA A 47 5.02 14.26 -0.30
C ALA A 47 5.46 13.04 -1.14
N VAL A 48 4.52 12.39 -1.84
CA VAL A 48 4.86 11.31 -2.79
C VAL A 48 5.67 11.87 -3.95
N GLY A 49 5.29 13.03 -4.49
CA GLY A 49 6.03 13.73 -5.55
C GLY A 49 7.48 14.01 -5.16
N ASP A 50 7.70 14.69 -4.03
CA ASP A 50 9.04 15.04 -3.54
C ASP A 50 9.91 13.79 -3.32
N ARG A 51 9.30 12.72 -2.81
CA ARG A 51 10.00 11.45 -2.59
C ARG A 51 10.33 10.74 -3.90
N LEU A 52 9.45 10.82 -4.91
CA LEU A 52 9.73 10.30 -6.25
C LEU A 52 10.89 11.06 -6.89
N ASP A 53 10.93 12.39 -6.76
CA ASP A 53 12.02 13.19 -7.32
C ASP A 53 13.36 12.83 -6.68
N GLN A 54 13.42 12.69 -5.36
CA GLN A 54 14.62 12.20 -4.66
C GLN A 54 15.01 10.78 -5.09
N LEU A 55 14.03 9.90 -5.33
CA LEU A 55 14.29 8.53 -5.76
C LEU A 55 14.86 8.49 -7.16
N VAL A 56 14.25 9.21 -8.10
CA VAL A 56 14.70 9.29 -9.50
C VAL A 56 16.10 9.86 -9.57
N ASP A 57 16.35 10.99 -8.91
CA ASP A 57 17.66 11.62 -8.82
C ASP A 57 18.72 10.68 -8.23
N ARG A 58 18.36 9.92 -7.19
CA ARG A 58 19.23 8.89 -6.63
C ARG A 58 19.49 7.72 -7.58
N VAL A 59 18.48 7.25 -8.31
CA VAL A 59 18.60 6.11 -9.23
C VAL A 59 19.43 6.47 -10.45
N VAL A 60 19.30 7.69 -10.97
CA VAL A 60 20.15 8.16 -12.08
C VAL A 60 21.61 8.20 -11.66
N ARG A 61 21.93 8.64 -10.43
CA ARG A 61 23.32 8.67 -9.94
C ARG A 61 23.85 7.30 -9.50
N HIS A 62 23.01 6.51 -8.85
CA HIS A 62 23.38 5.25 -8.21
C HIS A 62 22.29 4.20 -8.43
N PRO A 63 22.17 3.66 -9.67
CA PRO A 63 21.18 2.65 -9.97
C PRO A 63 21.46 1.38 -9.17
N SER A 64 20.40 0.72 -8.67
CA SER A 64 20.53 -0.60 -8.04
C SER A 64 21.09 -1.62 -9.05
N PRO A 65 21.75 -2.71 -8.59
CA PRO A 65 22.32 -3.73 -9.48
C PRO A 65 21.24 -4.66 -10.05
N VAL A 66 20.28 -4.10 -10.80
CA VAL A 66 19.20 -4.83 -11.47
C VAL A 66 19.33 -4.57 -12.96
N ARG A 67 20.21 -5.31 -13.62
CA ARG A 67 20.61 -5.12 -15.02
C ARG A 67 19.76 -5.92 -15.98
N THR A 68 19.34 -7.12 -15.58
CA THR A 68 18.57 -8.04 -16.43
C THR A 68 17.10 -8.09 -16.04
N SER A 69 16.26 -8.60 -16.94
CA SER A 69 14.85 -8.85 -16.67
C SER A 69 14.64 -9.95 -15.63
N GLU A 70 15.56 -10.92 -15.56
CA GLU A 70 15.55 -12.00 -14.57
C GLU A 70 15.83 -11.46 -13.17
N GLU A 71 16.89 -10.65 -13.02
CA GLU A 71 17.21 -9.96 -11.76
C GLU A 71 16.07 -9.05 -11.30
N LEU A 72 15.38 -8.39 -12.24
CA LEU A 72 14.20 -7.58 -11.94
C LEU A 72 13.04 -8.44 -11.44
N ALA A 73 12.78 -9.58 -12.07
CA ALA A 73 11.74 -10.52 -11.67
C ALA A 73 12.01 -11.08 -10.27
N GLU A 74 13.25 -11.50 -10.01
CA GLU A 74 13.68 -12.02 -8.71
C GLU A 74 13.54 -10.96 -7.63
N ALA A 75 14.07 -9.76 -7.85
CA ALA A 75 14.00 -8.66 -6.88
C ALA A 75 12.56 -8.26 -6.54
N LEU A 76 11.67 -8.19 -7.54
CA LEU A 76 10.26 -7.87 -7.33
C LEU A 76 9.50 -9.00 -6.62
N THR A 77 9.86 -10.26 -6.89
CA THR A 77 9.26 -11.43 -6.24
C THR A 77 9.71 -11.51 -4.78
N ALA A 78 11.00 -11.37 -4.50
CA ALA A 78 11.55 -11.33 -3.14
C ALA A 78 10.95 -10.19 -2.30
N LEU A 79 10.69 -9.01 -2.89
CA LEU A 79 10.01 -7.90 -2.21
C LEU A 79 8.56 -8.23 -1.84
N ARG A 80 7.88 -9.06 -2.63
CA ARG A 80 6.50 -9.48 -2.38
C ARG A 80 6.41 -10.63 -1.39
N GLU A 81 7.32 -11.60 -1.46
CA GLU A 81 7.37 -12.71 -0.51
C GLU A 81 7.75 -12.22 0.90
N ASN A 82 8.67 -11.26 1.01
CA ASN A 82 9.02 -10.65 2.29
C ASN A 82 7.90 -9.77 2.90
N LYS A 83 6.85 -9.40 2.14
CA LYS A 83 5.65 -8.75 2.72
C LYS A 83 4.84 -9.69 3.60
N ASN A 84 4.93 -11.00 3.38
CA ASN A 84 4.30 -12.00 4.24
C ASN A 84 5.02 -12.12 5.60
N GLY A 85 6.21 -11.52 5.72
CA GLY A 85 6.93 -11.26 6.97
C GLY A 85 6.40 -10.06 7.76
N ALA A 86 5.13 -9.66 7.58
CA ALA A 86 4.42 -8.69 8.43
C ALA A 86 4.12 -9.25 9.84
N ALA A 87 5.07 -10.01 10.41
CA ALA A 87 5.12 -10.40 11.82
C ALA A 87 5.15 -9.17 12.76
N SER A 88 5.34 -7.95 12.24
CA SER A 88 5.33 -6.70 13.01
C SER A 88 3.93 -6.19 13.40
N ALA A 89 2.85 -6.67 12.77
CA ALA A 89 1.50 -6.34 13.23
C ALA A 89 1.18 -7.04 14.57
N ALA A 90 1.69 -8.26 14.77
CA ALA A 90 1.52 -9.01 16.01
C ALA A 90 2.31 -8.38 17.19
N SER A 91 3.50 -7.82 16.93
CA SER A 91 4.31 -7.15 17.96
C SER A 91 3.68 -5.85 18.47
N PHE A 92 2.90 -5.15 17.65
CA PHE A 92 2.16 -3.95 18.08
C PHE A 92 0.94 -4.28 18.96
N LEU A 93 0.28 -5.42 18.72
CA LEU A 93 -0.88 -5.88 19.49
C LEU A 93 -0.54 -6.28 20.93
N ALA A 94 0.73 -6.56 21.24
CA ALA A 94 1.18 -6.90 22.58
C ALA A 94 1.16 -5.71 23.57
N SER A 95 0.95 -4.48 23.10
CA SER A 95 0.85 -3.29 23.95
C SER A 95 -0.60 -3.02 24.37
N THR A 96 -1.03 -3.72 25.43
CA THR A 96 -2.37 -3.59 26.04
C THR A 96 -2.74 -2.16 26.47
N SER A 97 -1.75 -1.26 26.63
CA SER A 97 -1.97 0.14 27.00
C SER A 97 -2.53 1.03 25.87
N LEU A 98 -2.40 0.64 24.60
CA LEU A 98 -2.95 1.39 23.48
C LEU A 98 -4.42 1.03 23.19
N ALA A 99 -4.89 -0.11 23.69
CA ALA A 99 -6.24 -0.63 23.43
C ALA A 99 -7.34 0.24 24.08
N SER A 100 -7.05 0.84 25.24
CA SER A 100 -7.97 1.70 25.97
C SER A 100 -7.94 3.16 25.52
N ARG A 101 -6.93 3.57 24.74
CA ARG A 101 -6.78 4.94 24.27
C ARG A 101 -7.52 5.14 22.95
N THR A 102 -8.24 6.25 22.85
CA THR A 102 -8.93 6.64 21.61
C THR A 102 -8.38 7.97 21.11
N LEU A 103 -8.18 8.07 19.81
CA LEU A 103 -7.83 9.29 19.09
C LEU A 103 -9.11 9.88 18.49
N ARG A 104 -9.30 11.19 18.62
CA ARG A 104 -10.32 11.91 17.84
C ARG A 104 -9.74 12.28 16.49
N ILE A 105 -10.33 11.76 15.43
CA ILE A 105 -10.07 12.17 14.05
C ILE A 105 -11.35 12.88 13.58
N GLY A 106 -11.33 14.21 13.61
CA GLY A 106 -12.51 15.05 13.39
C GLY A 106 -13.59 14.83 14.47
N THR A 107 -14.80 14.45 14.04
CA THR A 107 -15.93 14.14 14.94
C THR A 107 -15.95 12.70 15.45
N LYS A 108 -15.09 11.82 14.92
CA LYS A 108 -15.10 10.38 15.26
C LYS A 108 -13.99 10.03 16.24
N LYS A 109 -14.30 9.15 17.21
CA LYS A 109 -13.32 8.52 18.11
C LYS A 109 -12.89 7.19 17.50
N MET A 110 -11.59 6.98 17.36
CA MET A 110 -11.00 5.75 16.83
C MET A 110 -10.03 5.14 17.85
N PRO A 111 -10.06 3.81 18.08
CA PRO A 111 -9.06 3.16 18.93
C PRO A 111 -7.65 3.43 18.41
N LEU A 112 -6.74 3.78 19.32
CA LEU A 112 -5.38 4.18 18.95
C LEU A 112 -4.60 3.02 18.33
N ILE A 113 -4.88 1.78 18.72
CA ILE A 113 -4.37 0.58 18.02
C ILE A 113 -4.82 0.55 16.56
N ALA A 114 -6.10 0.80 16.27
CA ALA A 114 -6.60 0.80 14.90
C ALA A 114 -5.92 1.91 14.06
N ALA A 115 -5.65 3.07 14.68
CA ALA A 115 -4.91 4.15 14.03
C ALA A 115 -3.44 3.79 13.78
N ALA A 116 -2.77 3.18 14.75
CA ALA A 116 -1.37 2.77 14.65
C ALA A 116 -1.18 1.65 13.62
N THR A 117 -2.04 0.64 13.64
CA THR A 117 -2.02 -0.47 12.66
C THR A 117 -2.29 0.05 11.25
N GLY A 118 -3.28 0.94 11.08
CA GLY A 118 -3.57 1.57 9.78
C GLY A 118 -2.43 2.47 9.28
N ALA A 119 -1.72 3.17 10.18
CA ALA A 119 -0.55 3.97 9.80
C ALA A 119 0.65 3.09 9.43
N ALA A 120 0.90 2.00 10.17
CA ALA A 120 1.97 1.06 9.90
C ALA A 120 1.76 0.32 8.56
N SER A 121 0.53 -0.14 8.28
CA SER A 121 0.20 -0.76 7.00
C SER A 121 0.36 0.22 5.84
N ALA A 122 -0.11 1.46 6.00
CA ALA A 122 0.12 2.51 5.01
C ALA A 122 1.62 2.72 4.74
N LEU A 123 2.42 2.93 5.77
CA LEU A 123 3.88 3.11 5.63
C LEU A 123 4.54 1.92 4.91
N ALA A 124 4.15 0.69 5.24
CA ALA A 124 4.66 -0.50 4.56
C ALA A 124 4.29 -0.51 3.06
N VAL A 125 3.05 -0.18 2.71
CA VAL A 125 2.60 -0.10 1.31
C VAL A 125 3.40 0.94 0.52
N PHE A 126 3.53 2.16 1.05
CA PHE A 126 4.31 3.21 0.41
C PHE A 126 5.78 2.81 0.29
N ALA A 127 6.39 2.30 1.37
CA ALA A 127 7.79 1.89 1.38
C ALA A 127 8.08 0.80 0.35
N THR A 128 7.23 -0.23 0.26
CA THR A 128 7.41 -1.25 -0.77
C THR A 128 7.14 -0.71 -2.17
N GLY A 129 6.14 0.15 -2.35
CA GLY A 129 5.87 0.78 -3.64
C GLY A 129 7.07 1.58 -4.15
N PHE A 130 7.74 2.34 -3.28
CA PHE A 130 9.00 3.02 -3.64
C PHE A 130 10.13 2.05 -3.95
N ARG A 131 10.25 0.92 -3.24
CA ARG A 131 11.27 -0.11 -3.55
C ARG A 131 11.01 -0.75 -4.91
N GLU A 132 9.77 -1.09 -5.22
CA GLU A 132 9.37 -1.64 -6.53
C GLU A 132 9.70 -0.65 -7.66
N LEU A 133 9.32 0.62 -7.51
CA LEU A 133 9.65 1.68 -8.46
C LEU A 133 11.16 1.88 -8.63
N ARG A 134 11.93 1.82 -7.54
CA ARG A 134 13.38 1.91 -7.61
C ARG A 134 13.98 0.78 -8.46
N MET A 135 13.50 -0.45 -8.32
CA MET A 135 14.00 -1.58 -9.12
C MET A 135 13.68 -1.40 -10.60
N ILE A 136 12.43 -1.03 -10.92
CA ILE A 136 12.01 -0.74 -12.29
C ILE A 136 12.85 0.39 -12.90
N ALA A 137 12.97 1.52 -12.18
CA ALA A 137 13.75 2.66 -12.65
C ALA A 137 15.24 2.31 -12.83
N SER A 138 15.83 1.52 -11.93
CA SER A 138 17.23 1.10 -12.05
C SER A 138 17.44 0.22 -13.27
N HIS A 139 16.51 -0.71 -13.54
CA HIS A 139 16.55 -1.54 -14.74
C HIS A 139 16.47 -0.70 -16.02
N LEU A 140 15.56 0.27 -16.07
CA LEU A 140 15.44 1.21 -17.19
C LEU A 140 16.73 2.01 -17.41
N VAL A 141 17.37 2.48 -16.34
CA VAL A 141 18.65 3.20 -16.39
C VAL A 141 19.77 2.31 -16.95
N HIS A 142 19.89 1.06 -16.50
CA HIS A 142 20.90 0.13 -17.03
C HIS A 142 20.68 -0.14 -18.52
N ARG A 143 19.43 -0.31 -18.95
CA ARG A 143 19.10 -0.47 -20.38
C ARG A 143 19.45 0.77 -21.20
N ALA A 144 19.20 1.97 -20.67
CA ALA A 144 19.60 3.22 -21.31
C ALA A 144 21.12 3.33 -21.45
N HIS A 145 21.87 3.06 -20.38
CA HIS A 145 23.33 3.10 -20.41
C HIS A 145 23.91 2.06 -21.37
N ALA A 146 23.36 0.84 -21.41
CA ALA A 146 23.76 -0.18 -22.38
C ALA A 146 23.51 0.25 -23.83
N ALA A 147 22.51 1.10 -24.07
CA ALA A 147 22.20 1.69 -25.37
C ALA A 147 22.98 2.99 -25.65
N GLY A 148 23.90 3.41 -24.77
CA GLY A 148 24.65 4.67 -24.91
C GLY A 148 23.80 5.93 -24.69
N VAL A 149 22.65 5.80 -24.02
CA VAL A 149 21.72 6.91 -23.78
C VAL A 149 21.98 7.57 -22.43
N VAL A 150 22.10 8.90 -22.44
CA VAL A 150 22.08 9.73 -21.23
C VAL A 150 20.64 9.86 -20.75
N VAL A 151 20.37 9.48 -19.51
CA VAL A 151 19.02 9.44 -18.95
C VAL A 151 18.59 10.82 -18.47
N ASP A 152 17.49 11.34 -19.03
CA ASP A 152 16.77 12.49 -18.49
C ASP A 152 15.93 12.08 -17.27
N PRO A 153 16.11 12.70 -16.09
CA PRO A 153 15.35 12.38 -14.89
C PRO A 153 13.82 12.55 -15.07
N GLY A 154 13.38 13.55 -15.83
CA GLY A 154 11.96 13.80 -16.08
C GLY A 154 11.31 12.69 -16.88
N ALA A 155 11.95 12.29 -17.98
CA ALA A 155 11.54 11.16 -18.81
C ALA A 155 11.56 9.86 -18.00
N LEU A 156 12.61 9.60 -17.22
CA LEU A 156 12.70 8.42 -16.35
C LEU A 156 11.53 8.37 -15.36
N ARG A 157 11.22 9.49 -14.69
CA ARG A 157 10.08 9.59 -13.77
C ARG A 157 8.78 9.22 -14.48
N SER A 158 8.49 9.84 -15.62
CA SER A 158 7.25 9.61 -16.35
C SER A 158 7.13 8.15 -16.82
N VAL A 159 8.18 7.62 -17.45
CA VAL A 159 8.19 6.24 -17.97
C VAL A 159 8.08 5.22 -16.84
N ALA A 160 8.86 5.36 -15.77
CA ALA A 160 8.82 4.42 -14.65
C ALA A 160 7.44 4.41 -13.97
N LEU A 161 6.81 5.56 -13.79
CA LEU A 161 5.45 5.65 -13.26
C LEU A 161 4.43 4.97 -14.17
N GLN A 162 4.55 5.14 -15.48
CA GLN A 162 3.63 4.49 -16.42
C GLN A 162 3.81 2.98 -16.47
N VAL A 163 5.04 2.48 -16.51
CA VAL A 163 5.35 1.05 -16.39
C VAL A 163 4.78 0.47 -15.10
N TYR A 164 4.90 1.19 -13.98
CA TYR A 164 4.37 0.75 -12.70
C TYR A 164 2.84 0.75 -12.63
N LEU A 165 2.21 1.81 -13.13
CA LEU A 165 0.77 2.01 -13.05
C LEU A 165 0.00 1.19 -14.09
N ARG A 166 0.53 1.06 -15.30
CA ARG A 166 -0.11 0.48 -16.48
C ARG A 166 0.88 -0.33 -17.32
N PRO A 167 1.38 -1.48 -16.81
CA PRO A 167 2.36 -2.29 -17.54
C PRO A 167 1.87 -2.87 -18.88
N GLY A 168 0.56 -2.86 -19.14
CA GLY A 168 0.02 -3.29 -20.44
C GLY A 168 0.07 -2.21 -21.52
N GLU A 169 0.45 -0.98 -21.20
CA GLU A 169 0.42 0.16 -22.12
C GLU A 169 1.83 0.64 -22.48
N THR A 170 2.02 1.05 -23.72
CA THR A 170 3.24 1.72 -24.16
C THR A 170 3.36 3.09 -23.47
N PRO A 171 4.49 3.40 -22.79
CA PRO A 171 4.66 4.68 -22.11
C PRO A 171 4.59 5.86 -23.07
N ARG A 172 3.87 6.92 -22.68
CA ARG A 172 3.70 8.16 -23.45
C ARG A 172 4.19 9.37 -22.64
N LEU A 173 5.06 10.19 -23.22
CA LEU A 173 5.68 11.31 -22.50
C LEU A 173 4.81 12.58 -22.41
N ASP A 174 3.63 12.57 -23.00
CA ASP A 174 2.67 13.68 -23.01
C ASP A 174 1.87 13.79 -21.70
N GLU A 175 1.86 12.75 -20.88
CA GLU A 175 1.09 12.76 -19.64
C GLU A 175 1.77 13.55 -18.51
N ALA A 176 1.01 14.44 -17.90
CA ALA A 176 1.48 15.29 -16.81
C ALA A 176 2.00 14.46 -15.61
N PRO A 177 3.25 14.67 -15.15
CA PRO A 177 3.82 13.92 -14.02
C PRO A 177 3.01 14.03 -12.72
N SER A 178 2.33 15.17 -12.50
CA SER A 178 1.46 15.40 -11.35
C SER A 178 0.24 14.46 -11.35
N LEU A 179 -0.35 14.20 -12.52
CA LEU A 179 -1.47 13.29 -12.68
C LEU A 179 -1.04 11.84 -12.39
N LEU A 180 0.11 11.41 -12.92
CA LEU A 180 0.69 10.10 -12.64
C LEU A 180 1.00 9.92 -11.15
N THR A 181 1.54 10.96 -10.51
CA THR A 181 1.82 10.97 -9.07
C THR A 181 0.53 10.86 -8.24
N ALA A 182 -0.51 11.60 -8.60
CA ALA A 182 -1.82 11.53 -7.94
C ALA A 182 -2.46 10.15 -8.09
N ARG A 183 -2.36 9.52 -9.28
CA ARG A 183 -2.83 8.15 -9.51
C ARG A 183 -2.05 7.12 -8.69
N LEU A 184 -0.73 7.27 -8.59
CA LEU A 184 0.12 6.44 -7.76
C LEU A 184 -0.26 6.53 -6.28
N ALA A 185 -0.35 7.75 -5.75
CA ALA A 185 -0.76 7.97 -4.38
C ALA A 185 -2.15 7.36 -4.13
N THR A 186 -3.10 7.56 -5.05
CA THR A 186 -4.46 7.01 -4.94
C THR A 186 -4.43 5.49 -4.88
N ARG A 187 -3.64 4.87 -5.75
CA ARG A 187 -3.49 3.42 -5.80
C ARG A 187 -2.91 2.88 -4.49
N TRP A 188 -1.82 3.45 -4.00
CA TRP A 188 -1.19 3.02 -2.75
C TRP A 188 -2.10 3.25 -1.54
N SER A 189 -2.79 4.39 -1.46
CA SER A 189 -3.74 4.65 -0.38
C SER A 189 -4.93 3.69 -0.40
N ARG A 190 -5.45 3.32 -1.58
CA ARG A 190 -6.49 2.28 -1.70
C ARG A 190 -5.97 0.93 -1.23
N THR A 191 -4.74 0.57 -1.60
CA THR A 191 -4.14 -0.69 -1.14
C THR A 191 -3.91 -0.69 0.37
N ALA A 192 -3.41 0.41 0.95
CA ALA A 192 -3.26 0.56 2.39
C ALA A 192 -4.59 0.46 3.14
N ALA A 193 -5.65 1.10 2.60
CA ALA A 193 -6.98 1.03 3.18
C ALA A 193 -7.57 -0.39 3.11
N ALA A 194 -7.28 -1.14 2.04
CA ALA A 194 -7.70 -2.52 1.92
C ALA A 194 -6.92 -3.47 2.83
N GLU A 195 -5.60 -3.32 2.94
CA GLU A 195 -4.76 -4.11 3.86
C GLU A 195 -5.13 -3.83 5.34
N ALA A 196 -5.66 -2.65 5.65
CA ALA A 196 -6.16 -2.32 6.99
C ALA A 196 -7.55 -2.93 7.30
N LEU A 197 -8.26 -3.47 6.30
CA LEU A 197 -9.62 -4.00 6.46
C LEU A 197 -9.65 -5.49 6.09
N PRO A 198 -9.93 -6.40 7.03
CA PRO A 198 -9.84 -7.86 6.84
C PRO A 198 -10.88 -8.47 5.87
N LEU A 199 -11.57 -7.66 5.07
CA LEU A 199 -12.68 -8.06 4.18
C LEU A 199 -12.37 -7.85 2.69
N VAL A 200 -11.16 -7.40 2.34
CA VAL A 200 -10.80 -7.13 0.95
C VAL A 200 -9.72 -8.12 0.51
N PRO A 201 -9.91 -8.87 -0.60
CA PRO A 201 -8.92 -9.84 -1.05
C PRO A 201 -7.58 -9.15 -1.37
N ASP A 202 -6.47 -9.83 -1.01
CA ASP A 202 -5.07 -9.37 -1.14
C ASP A 202 -4.65 -8.94 -2.57
N ASN A 203 -5.50 -9.22 -3.57
CA ASN A 203 -5.25 -9.01 -4.99
C ASN A 203 -6.01 -7.81 -5.58
N LEU A 204 -6.12 -6.69 -4.87
CA LEU A 204 -6.62 -5.45 -5.48
C LEU A 204 -5.67 -4.93 -6.57
N GLY A 205 -5.82 -5.46 -7.78
CA GLY A 205 -5.35 -4.84 -9.02
C GLY A 205 -3.84 -4.56 -9.10
N ARG A 206 -3.00 -5.23 -8.30
CA ARG A 206 -1.54 -5.18 -8.52
C ARG A 206 -1.21 -6.05 -9.75
N PRO A 207 -0.51 -5.51 -10.76
CA PRO A 207 -0.02 -6.28 -11.88
C PRO A 207 0.79 -7.48 -11.41
N LYS A 208 0.78 -8.55 -12.19
CA LYS A 208 1.70 -9.67 -11.96
C LYS A 208 3.14 -9.17 -12.16
N VAL A 209 4.11 -9.72 -11.43
CA VAL A 209 5.54 -9.36 -11.59
C VAL A 209 5.95 -9.45 -13.06
N ALA A 210 5.53 -10.53 -13.73
CA ALA A 210 5.75 -10.73 -15.17
C ALA A 210 5.30 -9.55 -16.03
N GLN A 211 4.16 -8.91 -15.72
CA GLN A 211 3.68 -7.75 -16.49
C GLN A 211 4.62 -6.55 -16.35
N TRP A 212 5.11 -6.27 -15.14
CA TRP A 212 6.09 -5.19 -14.94
C TRP A 212 7.42 -5.48 -15.62
N VAL A 213 7.89 -6.73 -15.56
CA VAL A 213 9.13 -7.14 -16.22
C VAL A 213 9.00 -6.99 -17.73
N THR A 214 7.94 -7.54 -18.33
CA THR A 214 7.67 -7.40 -19.77
C THR A 214 7.58 -5.93 -20.17
N ALA A 215 6.81 -5.12 -19.43
CA ALA A 215 6.66 -3.70 -19.70
C ALA A 215 8.00 -2.94 -19.65
N ALA A 216 8.81 -3.19 -18.62
CA ALA A 216 10.11 -2.55 -18.46
C ALA A 216 11.11 -2.98 -19.56
N SER A 217 11.04 -4.24 -20.01
CA SER A 217 11.87 -4.79 -21.08
C SER A 217 11.48 -4.32 -22.48
N THR A 218 10.23 -3.92 -22.71
CA THR A 218 9.76 -3.43 -24.03
C THR A 218 9.90 -1.93 -24.21
N VAL A 219 10.20 -1.17 -23.15
CA VAL A 219 10.52 0.27 -23.27
C VAL A 219 11.71 0.45 -24.22
N ASP A 220 11.57 1.32 -25.22
CA ASP A 220 12.70 1.80 -26.02
C ASP A 220 13.58 2.71 -25.16
N PRO A 221 14.85 2.35 -24.91
CA PRO A 221 15.75 3.15 -24.09
C PRO A 221 15.93 4.59 -24.58
N ARG A 222 15.73 4.86 -25.87
CA ARG A 222 15.83 6.21 -26.46
C ARG A 222 14.74 7.16 -25.97
N VAL A 223 13.61 6.65 -25.48
CA VAL A 223 12.56 7.46 -24.87
C VAL A 223 13.07 8.16 -23.60
N LEU A 224 14.14 7.65 -22.99
CA LEU A 224 14.77 8.22 -21.80
C LEU A 224 15.82 9.31 -22.12
N ALA A 225 16.14 9.53 -23.39
CA ALA A 225 17.26 10.36 -23.85
C ALA A 225 16.99 11.88 -23.83
N SER A 226 15.99 12.36 -23.08
CA SER A 226 15.35 13.69 -23.16
C SER A 226 14.24 13.80 -24.20
N ARG A 227 13.16 14.52 -23.87
CA ARG A 227 12.19 15.07 -24.84
C ARG A 227 12.09 16.60 -24.68
N PRO A 228 11.72 17.32 -25.76
CA PRO A 228 11.99 18.74 -25.95
C PRO A 228 11.37 19.59 -24.84
N LYS A 229 12.05 20.71 -24.53
CA LYS A 229 11.46 21.82 -23.77
C LYS A 229 10.06 22.10 -24.31
N ALA A 230 9.06 21.98 -23.44
CA ALA A 230 7.77 22.63 -23.65
C ALA A 230 7.95 24.15 -23.59
#